data_AF-A0A1B2DUI7-F1
#
_entry.id   AF-A0A1B2DUI7-F1
#
_cell.length_a   1.000
_cell.length_b   1.000
_cell.length_c   1.000
_cell.angle_alpha   90.00
_cell.angle_beta   90.00
_cell.angle_gamma   90.00
#
_symmetry.space_group_name_H-M   'P 1'
#
loop_
_entity.id
_entity.type
_entity.pdbx_description
1 polymer ?
#
loop_
_entity_poly.entity_id
_entity_poly.type
_entity_poly.pdbx_seq_one_letter_code
_entity_poly.pdbx_strand_id
1 'polypeptide(L)'
;MKVHFLGTAAAEGFPNPYCRCDACRNARSLGGKNIRTRSSVLIDGMIKVDYSADSHMQALRDGIDLGAVEHLLLTRTHYDHFQPSDLYNRVDGFAHGIDQPLHIYGNDAAVSQSISAIGPDAGDRFAFGFMHDEFERAFEPSGIKVAYDGLIVDL
;
A
#
# COMPACT_ATOMS: atom_id res chain seq x y z
N MET A 1 20.01 3.14 -1.08
CA MET A 1 18.76 2.85 -0.36
C MET A 1 18.36 4.05 0.48
N LYS A 2 17.24 4.67 0.11
CA LYS A 2 16.56 5.77 0.80
C LYS A 2 15.18 5.27 1.22
N VAL A 3 14.85 5.40 2.50
CA VAL A 3 13.53 5.01 3.03
C VAL A 3 12.76 6.28 3.42
N HIS A 4 11.57 6.45 2.85
CA HIS A 4 10.65 7.53 3.17
C HIS A 4 9.43 6.95 3.92
N PHE A 5 9.25 7.36 5.17
CA PHE A 5 8.06 7.03 5.95
C PHE A 5 6.88 7.94 5.57
N LEU A 6 5.93 7.39 4.82
CA LEU A 6 4.72 8.11 4.39
C LEU A 6 3.72 8.24 5.55
N GLY A 7 3.67 7.24 6.42
CA GLY A 7 2.87 7.26 7.63
C GLY A 7 3.47 6.38 8.71
N THR A 8 3.15 6.70 9.96
CA THR A 8 3.74 6.07 11.16
C THR A 8 2.72 5.89 12.29
N ALA A 9 1.43 6.04 11.97
CA ALA A 9 0.34 5.77 12.90
C ALA A 9 -0.16 4.33 12.79
N ALA A 10 -0.92 3.92 13.81
CA ALA A 10 -1.76 2.73 13.78
C ALA A 10 -2.95 2.90 12.81
N ALA A 11 -3.83 1.90 12.81
CA ALA A 11 -4.92 1.76 11.84
C ALA A 11 -5.89 2.94 11.79
N GLU A 12 -6.06 3.61 12.92
CA GLU A 12 -6.95 4.75 13.12
C GLU A 12 -6.32 6.10 12.75
N GLY A 13 -5.04 6.13 12.38
CA GLY A 13 -4.29 7.38 12.22
C GLY A 13 -4.01 8.06 13.56
N PHE A 14 -3.26 9.16 13.55
CA PHE A 14 -3.11 10.00 14.72
C PHE A 14 -3.18 11.49 14.33
N PRO A 15 -4.12 12.26 14.88
CA PRO A 15 -5.15 11.88 15.85
C PRO A 15 -6.21 10.92 15.28
N ASN A 16 -6.73 10.00 16.09
CA ASN A 16 -7.91 9.20 15.71
C ASN A 16 -9.10 10.15 15.45
N PRO A 17 -9.81 10.02 14.30
CA PRO A 17 -10.88 10.93 13.88
C PRO A 17 -11.97 11.18 14.93
N TYR A 18 -12.30 10.16 15.73
CA TYR A 18 -13.37 10.21 16.73
C TYR A 18 -12.85 10.40 18.16
N CYS A 19 -11.53 10.33 18.37
CA CYS A 19 -10.95 10.46 19.70
C CYS A 19 -10.85 11.92 20.15
N ARG A 20 -11.29 12.16 21.39
CA ARG A 20 -11.26 13.47 22.06
C ARG A 20 -10.29 13.54 23.23
N CYS A 21 -9.35 12.61 23.40
CA CYS A 21 -8.35 12.69 24.49
C CYS A 21 -7.41 13.90 24.32
N ASP A 22 -6.69 14.27 25.38
CA ASP A 22 -5.76 15.41 25.35
C ASP A 22 -4.72 15.29 24.24
N ALA A 23 -4.11 14.12 24.07
CA ALA A 23 -3.12 13.89 23.02
C ALA A 23 -3.69 14.14 21.61
N CYS A 24 -4.89 13.63 21.32
CA CYS A 24 -5.54 13.84 20.03
C CYS A 24 -6.02 15.28 19.82
N ARG A 25 -6.47 15.97 20.87
CA ARG A 25 -6.80 17.41 20.79
C ARG A 25 -5.55 18.26 20.52
N ASN A 26 -4.47 17.97 21.24
CA ASN A 26 -3.20 18.66 21.06
C ASN A 26 -2.63 18.41 19.67
N ALA A 27 -2.67 17.18 19.15
CA ALA A 27 -2.23 16.87 17.80
C ALA A 27 -2.99 17.69 16.73
N ARG A 28 -4.33 17.80 16.84
CA ARG A 28 -5.15 18.65 15.96
C ARG A 28 -4.76 20.12 16.05
N SER A 29 -4.57 20.63 17.28
CA SER A 29 -4.22 22.03 17.49
C SER A 29 -2.83 22.39 16.98
N LEU A 30 -1.87 21.47 17.10
CA LEU A 30 -0.48 21.71 16.71
C LEU A 30 -0.23 21.46 15.22
N GLY A 31 -1.01 20.56 14.60
CA GLY A 31 -0.86 20.20 13.19
C GLY A 31 0.55 19.69 12.84
N GLY A 32 0.90 19.82 11.56
CA GLY A 32 2.23 19.48 11.03
C GLY A 32 2.67 18.06 11.39
N LYS A 33 3.86 17.92 11.96
CA LYS A 33 4.45 16.62 12.38
C LYS A 33 3.64 15.84 13.44
N ASN A 34 2.64 16.48 14.06
CA ASN A 34 1.78 15.82 15.03
C ASN A 34 0.62 15.07 14.37
N ILE A 35 0.40 15.27 13.07
CA ILE A 35 -0.54 14.49 12.27
C ILE A 35 0.24 13.35 11.61
N ARG A 36 -0.19 12.11 11.86
CA ARG A 36 0.43 10.89 11.33
C ARG A 36 -0.65 10.07 10.64
N THR A 37 -0.43 9.80 9.36
CA THR A 37 -1.25 8.89 8.54
C THR A 37 -0.89 7.44 8.83
N ARG A 38 -1.72 6.51 8.34
CA ARG A 38 -1.55 5.06 8.46
C ARG A 38 -0.22 4.60 7.89
N SER A 39 0.32 3.57 8.51
CA SER A 39 1.69 3.10 8.24
C SER A 39 1.90 2.74 6.78
N SER A 40 2.94 3.32 6.17
CA SER A 40 3.40 3.02 4.82
C SER A 40 4.79 3.60 4.61
N VAL A 41 5.60 2.93 3.79
CA VAL A 41 6.93 3.40 3.39
C VAL A 41 7.10 3.38 1.88
N LEU A 42 7.93 4.28 1.38
CA LEU A 42 8.42 4.32 0.00
C LEU A 42 9.95 4.18 0.02
N ILE A 43 10.46 3.18 -0.69
CA ILE A 43 11.88 2.85 -0.75
C ILE A 43 12.40 3.24 -2.14
N ASP A 44 13.45 4.05 -2.16
CA ASP A 44 14.13 4.56 -3.35
C ASP A 44 13.20 5.25 -4.37
N GLY A 45 11.98 5.64 -3.97
CA GLY A 45 10.98 6.24 -4.86
C GLY A 45 10.22 5.24 -5.74
N MET A 46 10.61 3.96 -5.73
CA MET A 46 10.13 2.95 -6.68
C MET A 46 9.29 1.85 -6.02
N ILE A 47 9.57 1.55 -4.74
CA ILE A 47 8.93 0.44 -4.02
C ILE A 47 8.06 1.00 -2.90
N LYS A 48 6.74 0.90 -3.05
CA LYS A 48 5.78 1.28 -2.01
C LYS A 48 5.36 0.04 -1.21
N VAL A 49 5.31 0.17 0.11
CA VAL A 49 4.77 -0.85 1.02
C VAL A 49 3.42 -0.37 1.55
N ASP A 50 2.40 -1.19 1.33
CA ASP A 50 0.98 -0.95 1.62
C ASP A 50 0.37 0.22 0.82
N TYR A 51 -0.91 0.09 0.48
CA TYR A 51 -1.71 1.12 -0.19
C TYR A 51 -2.98 1.36 0.62
N SER A 52 -2.93 2.30 1.55
CA SER A 52 -4.07 2.68 2.37
C SER A 52 -4.87 3.83 1.75
N ALA A 53 -6.03 4.15 2.32
CA ALA A 53 -6.82 5.33 1.96
C ALA A 53 -6.08 6.68 2.15
N ASP A 54 -4.93 6.69 2.82
CA ASP A 54 -4.12 7.89 2.97
C ASP A 54 -3.15 8.10 1.79
N SER A 55 -2.99 7.13 0.88
CA SER A 55 -1.93 7.11 -0.13
C SER A 55 -1.94 8.34 -1.04
N HIS A 56 -3.11 8.80 -1.47
CA HIS A 56 -3.24 10.01 -2.28
C HIS A 56 -2.76 11.25 -1.50
N MET A 57 -3.24 11.43 -0.26
CA MET A 57 -2.85 12.59 0.55
C MET A 57 -1.38 12.52 1.00
N GLN A 58 -0.83 11.32 1.23
CA GLN A 58 0.60 11.12 1.47
C GLN A 58 1.41 11.58 0.26
N ALA A 59 1.01 11.18 -0.95
CA ALA A 59 1.70 11.55 -2.16
C ALA A 59 1.70 13.07 -2.40
N LEU A 60 0.54 13.72 -2.23
CA LEU A 60 0.44 15.18 -2.36
C LEU A 60 1.26 15.92 -1.29
N ARG A 61 1.19 15.47 -0.03
CA ARG A 61 1.92 16.10 1.10
C ARG A 61 3.43 16.07 0.87
N ASP A 62 3.93 14.97 0.33
CA ASP A 62 5.37 14.71 0.22
C ASP A 62 5.94 14.98 -1.17
N GLY A 63 5.11 15.41 -2.13
CA GLY A 63 5.52 15.66 -3.52
C GLY A 63 5.96 14.39 -4.24
N ILE A 64 5.29 13.27 -3.99
CA ILE A 64 5.60 11.96 -4.57
C ILE A 64 4.76 11.75 -5.82
N ASP A 65 5.42 11.35 -6.89
CA ASP A 65 4.76 10.84 -8.09
C ASP A 65 4.44 9.34 -7.92
N LEU A 66 3.16 9.01 -7.68
CA LEU A 66 2.71 7.62 -7.62
C LEU A 66 2.70 6.93 -9.00
N GLY A 67 2.76 7.70 -10.10
CA GLY A 67 2.91 7.18 -11.45
C GLY A 67 4.24 6.45 -11.65
N ALA A 68 5.31 6.97 -11.01
CA ALA A 68 6.67 6.44 -11.04
C ALA A 68 6.93 5.27 -10.08
N VAL A 69 5.95 4.86 -9.26
CA VAL A 69 6.07 3.66 -8.43
C VAL A 69 5.97 2.42 -9.33
N GLU A 70 6.97 1.55 -9.25
CA GLU A 70 7.09 0.34 -10.06
C GLU A 70 6.64 -0.91 -9.30
N HIS A 71 6.82 -0.91 -7.98
CA HIS A 71 6.52 -2.07 -7.12
C HIS A 71 5.63 -1.68 -5.95
N LEU A 72 4.55 -2.43 -5.74
CA LEU A 72 3.67 -2.33 -4.58
C LEU A 72 3.67 -3.65 -3.82
N LEU A 73 4.17 -3.62 -2.59
CA LEU A 73 4.17 -4.77 -1.69
C LEU A 73 3.06 -4.58 -0.67
N LEU A 74 2.13 -5.52 -0.63
CA LEU A 74 0.99 -5.52 0.29
C LEU A 74 1.30 -6.47 1.45
N THR A 75 1.35 -5.95 2.67
CA THR A 75 1.70 -6.76 3.84
C THR A 75 0.54 -7.62 4.34
N ARG A 76 -0.71 -7.14 4.15
CA ARG A 76 -1.95 -7.77 4.62
C ARG A 76 -3.19 -7.10 4.02
N THR A 77 -4.37 -7.70 4.19
CA THR A 77 -5.64 -7.15 3.67
C THR A 77 -6.44 -6.34 4.70
N HIS A 78 -5.81 -5.84 5.75
CA HIS A 78 -6.48 -4.96 6.72
C HIS A 78 -6.73 -3.56 6.13
N TYR A 79 -7.85 -2.94 6.48
CA TYR A 79 -8.37 -1.70 5.88
C TYR A 79 -7.38 -0.52 5.95
N ASP A 80 -6.48 -0.51 6.93
CA ASP A 80 -5.51 0.55 7.14
C ASP A 80 -4.24 0.39 6.30
N HIS A 81 -4.08 -0.75 5.64
CA HIS A 81 -2.98 -1.09 4.74
C HIS A 81 -3.43 -1.31 3.29
N PHE A 82 -4.72 -1.61 3.09
CA PHE A 82 -5.22 -2.19 1.85
C PHE A 82 -6.50 -1.52 1.37
N GLN A 83 -6.35 -0.71 0.33
CA GLN A 83 -7.42 0.04 -0.36
C GLN A 83 -7.26 -0.17 -1.88
N PRO A 84 -7.53 -1.39 -2.39
CA PRO A 84 -7.23 -1.75 -3.78
C PRO A 84 -8.12 -1.06 -4.81
N SER A 85 -9.32 -0.60 -4.43
CA SER A 85 -10.23 0.10 -5.36
C SER A 85 -9.64 1.40 -5.89
N ASP A 86 -8.75 2.05 -5.13
CA ASP A 86 -8.11 3.28 -5.56
C ASP A 86 -7.11 3.03 -6.70
N LEU A 87 -6.61 1.80 -6.86
CA LEU A 87 -5.74 1.42 -7.96
C LEU A 87 -6.44 1.53 -9.31
N TYR A 88 -7.78 1.46 -9.36
CA TYR A 88 -8.55 1.68 -10.58
C TYR A 88 -8.22 3.02 -11.24
N ASN A 89 -7.80 4.04 -10.48
CA ASN A 89 -7.39 5.33 -11.05
C ASN A 89 -6.14 5.25 -11.96
N ARG A 90 -5.39 4.14 -11.95
CA ARG A 90 -4.21 3.91 -12.81
C ARG A 90 -4.55 3.28 -14.16
N VAL A 91 -5.78 2.79 -14.37
CA VAL A 91 -6.18 2.13 -15.63
C VAL A 91 -6.07 3.09 -16.82
N ASP A 92 -6.05 2.52 -18.03
CA ASP A 92 -5.99 3.31 -19.24
C ASP A 92 -7.23 4.22 -19.38
N GLY A 93 -7.01 5.45 -19.87
CA GLY A 93 -8.05 6.49 -19.94
C GLY A 93 -8.27 7.29 -18.65
N PHE A 94 -7.81 6.81 -17.48
CA PHE A 94 -7.87 7.54 -16.21
C PHE A 94 -6.52 8.18 -15.85
N ALA A 95 -5.43 7.46 -16.08
CA ALA A 95 -4.07 7.96 -15.92
C ALA A 95 -3.31 7.95 -17.26
N HIS A 96 -2.39 8.91 -17.41
CA HIS A 96 -1.63 9.12 -18.64
C HIS A 96 -0.13 9.27 -18.32
N GLY A 97 0.73 9.03 -19.32
CA GLY A 97 2.19 9.16 -19.17
C GLY A 97 2.83 8.07 -18.31
N ILE A 98 2.18 6.92 -18.21
CA ILE A 98 2.69 5.74 -17.51
C ILE A 98 3.09 4.74 -18.59
N ASP A 99 4.35 4.30 -18.58
CA ASP A 99 4.84 3.34 -19.60
C ASP A 99 5.05 1.94 -19.03
N GLN A 100 5.14 1.82 -17.70
CA GLN A 100 5.46 0.57 -17.02
C GLN A 100 4.29 0.07 -16.17
N PRO A 101 4.07 -1.27 -16.11
CA PRO A 101 3.08 -1.84 -15.20
C PRO A 101 3.48 -1.56 -13.75
N LEU A 102 2.48 -1.40 -12.88
CA LEU A 102 2.70 -1.53 -11.45
C LEU A 102 2.75 -3.02 -11.10
N HIS A 103 3.88 -3.49 -10.59
CA HIS A 103 4.02 -4.84 -10.07
C HIS A 103 3.47 -4.92 -8.66
N ILE A 104 2.40 -5.70 -8.47
CA ILE A 104 1.75 -5.90 -7.18
C ILE A 104 2.15 -7.27 -6.63
N TYR A 105 2.60 -7.26 -5.38
CA TYR A 105 3.00 -8.43 -4.63
C TYR A 105 2.26 -8.50 -3.30
N GLY A 106 1.92 -9.70 -2.86
CA GLY A 106 1.25 -9.95 -1.59
C GLY A 106 0.85 -11.42 -1.49
N ASN A 107 0.20 -11.80 -0.40
CA ASN A 107 -0.42 -13.12 -0.34
C ASN A 107 -1.60 -13.23 -1.34
N ASP A 108 -2.09 -14.45 -1.50
CA ASP A 108 -3.13 -14.78 -2.48
C ASP A 108 -4.41 -13.95 -2.27
N ALA A 109 -4.78 -13.67 -1.01
CA ALA A 109 -5.93 -12.84 -0.66
C ALA A 109 -5.74 -11.39 -1.15
N ALA A 110 -4.58 -10.79 -0.92
CA ALA A 110 -4.29 -9.41 -1.34
C ALA A 110 -4.23 -9.28 -2.86
N VAL A 111 -3.61 -10.25 -3.56
CA VAL A 111 -3.53 -10.25 -5.02
C VAL A 111 -4.91 -10.47 -5.63
N SER A 112 -5.66 -11.47 -5.19
CA SER A 112 -7.00 -11.78 -5.70
C SER A 112 -7.97 -10.61 -5.52
N GLN A 113 -7.98 -9.99 -4.34
CA GLN A 113 -8.82 -8.80 -4.09
C GLN A 113 -8.37 -7.58 -4.91
N SER A 114 -7.07 -7.41 -5.17
CA SER A 114 -6.56 -6.35 -6.04
C SER A 114 -7.04 -6.54 -7.49
N ILE A 115 -6.93 -7.76 -8.03
CA ILE A 115 -7.44 -8.11 -9.36
C ILE A 115 -8.95 -7.83 -9.43
N SER A 116 -9.70 -8.28 -8.43
CA SER A 116 -11.16 -8.05 -8.39
C SER A 116 -11.53 -6.58 -8.30
N ALA A 117 -10.75 -5.75 -7.60
CA ALA A 117 -11.02 -4.33 -7.43
C ALA A 117 -10.67 -3.49 -8.66
N ILE A 118 -9.59 -3.85 -9.38
CA ILE A 118 -9.20 -3.22 -10.64
C ILE A 118 -10.15 -3.66 -11.77
N GLY A 119 -10.64 -4.90 -11.71
CA GLY A 119 -11.60 -5.43 -12.66
C GLY A 119 -10.99 -5.71 -14.05
N PRO A 120 -11.83 -5.83 -15.10
CA PRO A 120 -11.39 -6.25 -16.43
C PRO A 120 -10.49 -5.21 -17.12
N ASP A 121 -10.45 -3.98 -16.62
CA ASP A 121 -9.74 -2.85 -17.23
C ASP A 121 -8.27 -2.75 -16.81
N ALA A 122 -7.74 -3.75 -16.09
CA ALA A 122 -6.34 -3.79 -15.67
C ALA A 122 -5.37 -3.59 -16.86
N GLY A 123 -5.65 -4.26 -17.99
CA GLY A 123 -4.80 -4.24 -19.18
C GLY A 123 -3.32 -4.47 -18.83
N ASP A 124 -2.42 -3.78 -19.54
CA ASP A 124 -0.97 -3.83 -19.31
C ASP A 124 -0.51 -2.85 -18.21
N ARG A 125 -1.43 -2.23 -17.46
CA ARG A 125 -1.11 -1.25 -16.39
C ARG A 125 -0.65 -1.92 -15.09
N PHE A 126 -0.90 -3.22 -14.96
CA PHE A 126 -0.62 -3.99 -13.76
C PHE A 126 0.03 -5.32 -14.12
N ALA A 127 0.96 -5.74 -13.26
CA ALA A 127 1.48 -7.09 -13.25
C ALA A 127 1.33 -7.63 -11.82
N PHE A 128 0.94 -8.89 -11.69
CA PHE A 128 0.81 -9.55 -10.39
C PHE A 128 1.91 -10.60 -10.30
N GLY A 129 2.64 -10.62 -9.18
CA GLY A 129 3.76 -11.54 -9.02
C GLY A 129 4.03 -11.86 -7.57
N PHE A 130 4.77 -12.95 -7.36
CA PHE A 130 5.08 -13.54 -6.06
C PHE A 130 3.83 -13.73 -5.20
N MET A 131 3.10 -14.81 -5.50
CA MET A 131 2.13 -15.39 -4.56
C MET A 131 2.85 -15.99 -3.34
N HIS A 132 2.09 -16.44 -2.34
CA HIS A 132 2.66 -16.91 -1.08
C HIS A 132 3.81 -17.93 -1.26
N ASP A 133 3.59 -18.97 -2.06
CA ASP A 133 4.58 -20.04 -2.31
C ASP A 133 5.83 -19.54 -3.06
N GLU A 134 5.68 -18.53 -3.91
CA GLU A 134 6.81 -17.90 -4.59
C GLU A 134 7.65 -17.07 -3.61
N PHE A 135 6.99 -16.38 -2.68
CA PHE A 135 7.68 -15.71 -1.58
C PHE A 135 8.38 -16.71 -0.67
N GLU A 136 7.75 -17.84 -0.31
CA GLU A 136 8.39 -18.86 0.52
C GLU A 136 9.68 -19.36 -0.14
N ARG A 137 9.63 -19.73 -1.42
CA ARG A 137 10.81 -20.18 -2.18
C ARG A 137 11.90 -19.11 -2.27
N ALA A 138 11.52 -17.84 -2.44
CA ALA A 138 12.47 -16.75 -2.54
C ALA A 138 13.18 -16.45 -1.21
N PHE A 139 12.47 -16.58 -0.10
CA PHE A 139 12.96 -16.25 1.23
C PHE A 139 13.56 -17.44 1.99
N GLU A 140 13.31 -18.67 1.56
CA GLU A 140 13.88 -19.90 2.12
C GLU A 140 15.41 -19.83 2.30
N PRO A 141 16.22 -19.40 1.31
CA PRO A 141 17.69 -19.35 1.47
C PRO A 141 18.16 -18.36 2.55
N SER A 142 17.30 -17.41 2.92
CA SER A 142 17.58 -16.41 3.96
C SER A 142 17.06 -16.83 5.34
N GLY A 143 16.43 -18.00 5.45
CA GLY A 143 15.80 -18.48 6.69
C GLY A 143 14.58 -17.67 7.13
N ILE A 144 14.02 -16.85 6.24
CA ILE A 144 12.84 -16.03 6.52
C ILE A 144 11.59 -16.88 6.24
N LYS A 145 10.69 -16.97 7.22
CA LYS A 145 9.39 -17.64 7.07
C LYS A 145 8.35 -16.64 6.59
N VAL A 146 7.65 -16.98 5.51
CA VAL A 146 6.52 -16.20 4.99
C VAL A 146 5.27 -16.64 5.72
N ALA A 147 4.52 -15.70 6.29
CA ALA A 147 3.31 -15.98 7.04
C ALA A 147 2.08 -15.77 6.15
N TYR A 148 1.08 -16.64 6.28
CA TYR A 148 -0.25 -16.39 5.74
C TYR A 148 -0.94 -15.31 6.58
N ASP A 149 -1.49 -14.29 5.94
CA ASP A 149 -2.35 -13.28 6.56
C ASP A 149 -3.78 -13.81 6.76
N GLY A 150 -3.92 -15.00 7.36
CA GLY A 150 -5.21 -15.70 7.53
C GLY A 150 -5.79 -16.30 6.24
N LEU A 151 -6.60 -17.36 6.42
CA LEU A 151 -7.27 -18.23 5.44
C LEU A 151 -6.48 -18.56 4.15
N ILE A 152 -5.96 -19.79 4.10
CA ILE A 152 -5.56 -20.44 2.86
C ILE A 152 -6.82 -20.52 1.97
N VAL A 153 -6.79 -19.87 0.82
CA VAL A 153 -7.85 -19.97 -0.19
C VAL A 153 -7.34 -20.96 -1.23
N ASP A 154 -7.86 -22.18 -1.20
CA ASP A 154 -7.60 -23.14 -2.28
C ASP A 154 -8.27 -22.60 -3.56
N LEU A 155 -7.46 -22.22 -4.55
CA LEU A 155 -7.88 -21.76 -5.88
C LEU A 155 -8.12 -22.93 -6.84
#